data_AF-B3H0Y6-F1
#
_entry.id   AF-B3H0Y6-F1
#
_cell.length_a   1.000
_cell.length_b   1.000
_cell.length_c   1.000
_cell.angle_alpha   90.00
_cell.angle_beta   90.00
_cell.angle_gamma   90.00
#
_symmetry.space_group_name_H-M   'P 1'
#
loop_
_entity.id
_entity.type
_entity.pdbx_description
1 polymer ?
#
loop_
_entity_poly.entity_id
_entity_poly.type
_entity_poly.pdbx_seq_one_letter_code
_entity_poly.pdbx_strand_id
1 'polypeptide(L)'
;MATQTTPFQGTKFYIGTGLNQEKAITACTVTPNATITAAGHGAKVGDFVKITGLGSLDGFYPVKTVATDTLTFADEVDWTGQDKPTDFSTAKFAVVKWSSNFCAIKNIEGDGDTLSEEDVTTMCSEGTETEAGEIEYGSIKLTFFYAPATAMQSDLRKKFFAKETFPWMMVLKNKQGSLYGTGFIQTSPNWSGEVKGKFESGVTIKKSKRDYHLPTTA
;
A
#
# COMPACT_ATOMS: atom_id res chain seq x y z
N MET A 1 15.43 -7.71 -22.92
CA MET A 1 16.44 -7.81 -21.83
C MET A 1 16.27 -9.16 -21.17
N ALA A 2 17.36 -9.82 -20.74
CA ALA A 2 17.24 -11.05 -19.95
C ALA A 2 16.56 -10.74 -18.61
N THR A 3 15.62 -11.60 -18.19
CA THR A 3 14.94 -11.48 -16.89
C THR A 3 15.98 -11.55 -15.78
N GLN A 4 16.13 -10.47 -15.03
CA GLN A 4 16.99 -10.44 -13.84
C GLN A 4 16.14 -10.80 -12.63
N THR A 5 16.65 -11.68 -11.76
CA THR A 5 15.99 -11.99 -10.49
C THR A 5 16.08 -10.79 -9.54
N THR A 6 15.10 -10.67 -8.63
CA THR A 6 15.05 -9.60 -7.63
C THR A 6 15.54 -10.12 -6.28
N PRO A 7 16.73 -9.72 -5.79
CA PRO A 7 17.24 -10.20 -4.52
C PRO A 7 16.45 -9.60 -3.36
N PHE A 8 16.17 -10.42 -2.35
CA PHE A 8 15.55 -9.98 -1.10
C PHE A 8 16.50 -9.11 -0.26
N GLN A 9 17.78 -9.49 -0.19
CA GLN A 9 18.76 -8.75 0.59
C GLN A 9 18.94 -7.32 0.07
N GLY A 10 18.70 -6.35 0.94
CA GLY A 10 18.77 -4.92 0.62
C GLY A 10 17.46 -4.31 0.14
N THR A 11 16.38 -5.10 0.02
CA THR A 11 15.01 -4.58 -0.02
C THR A 11 14.76 -3.72 1.23
N LYS A 12 14.02 -2.63 1.06
CA LYS A 12 13.70 -1.71 2.15
C LYS A 12 12.21 -1.75 2.43
N PHE A 13 11.84 -1.69 3.70
CA PHE A 13 10.45 -1.71 4.13
C PHE A 13 10.17 -0.55 5.09
N TYR A 14 9.06 0.13 4.87
CA TYR A 14 8.66 1.34 5.56
C TYR A 14 7.18 1.30 5.91
N ILE A 15 6.82 2.00 6.99
CA ILE A 15 5.43 2.20 7.41
C ILE A 15 5.14 3.69 7.56
N GLY A 16 3.89 4.08 7.34
CA GLY A 16 3.43 5.45 7.51
C GLY A 16 3.39 5.86 8.98
N THR A 17 4.04 6.96 9.30
CA THR A 17 4.07 7.55 10.64
C THR A 17 3.24 8.84 10.74
N GLY A 18 2.69 9.30 9.62
CA GLY A 18 1.80 10.46 9.56
C GLY A 18 1.69 11.04 8.16
N LEU A 19 1.17 12.26 8.07
CA LEU A 19 1.00 13.00 6.82
C LEU A 19 1.75 14.35 6.89
N ASN A 20 2.18 14.85 5.74
CA ASN A 20 2.63 16.22 5.54
C ASN A 20 1.44 17.19 5.59
N GLN A 21 1.74 18.49 5.54
CA GLN A 21 0.71 19.53 5.49
C GLN A 21 -0.19 19.30 4.28
N GLU A 22 -1.51 19.35 4.51
CA GLU A 22 -2.51 19.23 3.47
C GLU A 22 -2.43 20.41 2.49
N LYS A 23 -2.69 20.12 1.21
CA LYS A 23 -2.78 21.10 0.13
C LYS A 23 -4.08 20.89 -0.63
N ALA A 24 -4.69 21.99 -1.08
CA ALA A 24 -5.96 21.94 -1.81
C ALA A 24 -5.76 21.34 -3.21
N ILE A 25 -6.69 20.46 -3.60
CA ILE A 25 -6.82 19.97 -4.96
C ILE A 25 -7.78 20.91 -5.69
N THR A 26 -7.45 21.29 -6.91
CA THR A 26 -8.23 22.24 -7.72
C THR A 26 -8.86 21.62 -8.96
N ALA A 27 -8.31 20.49 -9.41
CA ALA A 27 -8.88 19.70 -10.50
C ALA A 27 -8.41 18.24 -10.38
N CYS A 28 -9.13 17.34 -11.02
CA CYS A 28 -8.69 15.98 -11.27
C CYS A 28 -9.06 15.51 -12.68
N THR A 29 -8.39 14.46 -13.14
CA THR A 29 -8.68 13.79 -14.40
C THR A 29 -8.80 12.30 -14.14
N VAL A 30 -9.85 11.67 -14.68
CA VAL A 30 -10.10 10.22 -14.59
C VAL A 30 -9.57 9.46 -15.80
N THR A 31 -9.53 10.10 -16.98
CA THR A 31 -9.07 9.52 -18.26
C THR A 31 -8.18 10.50 -19.03
N PRO A 32 -7.12 10.03 -19.73
CA PRO A 32 -6.70 8.63 -19.87
C PRO A 32 -5.93 8.08 -18.66
N ASN A 33 -5.40 8.94 -17.79
CA ASN A 33 -4.69 8.57 -16.58
C ASN A 33 -5.25 9.35 -15.38
N ALA A 34 -5.23 8.72 -14.21
CA ALA A 34 -5.60 9.36 -12.95
C ALA A 34 -4.61 10.49 -12.59
N THR A 35 -5.09 11.74 -12.56
CA THR A 35 -4.29 12.90 -12.17
C THR A 35 -5.03 13.84 -11.23
N ILE A 36 -4.26 14.61 -10.45
CA ILE A 36 -4.77 15.75 -9.69
C ILE A 36 -3.93 16.99 -9.96
N THR A 37 -4.56 18.16 -9.86
CA THR A 37 -3.90 19.47 -9.93
C THR A 37 -3.93 20.13 -8.56
N ALA A 38 -2.75 20.45 -8.02
CA ALA A 38 -2.59 21.15 -6.77
C ALA A 38 -1.33 22.04 -6.81
N ALA A 39 -1.53 23.35 -6.67
CA ALA A 39 -0.43 24.30 -6.76
C ALA A 39 0.55 24.15 -5.57
N GLY A 40 1.85 24.15 -5.87
CA GLY A 40 2.89 24.01 -4.84
C GLY A 40 2.79 22.71 -4.04
N HIS A 41 2.42 21.61 -4.70
CA HIS A 41 2.16 20.32 -4.06
C HIS A 41 3.35 19.76 -3.27
N GLY A 42 4.60 20.06 -3.66
CA GLY A 42 5.81 19.60 -2.97
C GLY A 42 6.07 18.08 -3.00
N ALA A 43 5.15 17.28 -3.55
CA ALA A 43 5.32 15.85 -3.81
C ALA A 43 6.40 15.56 -4.87
N LYS A 44 7.00 14.37 -4.77
CA LYS A 44 8.03 13.85 -5.67
C LYS A 44 7.59 12.51 -6.26
N VAL A 45 8.24 12.10 -7.35
CA VAL A 45 8.07 10.75 -7.92
C VAL A 45 8.41 9.71 -6.86
N GLY A 46 7.54 8.70 -6.70
CA GLY A 46 7.66 7.66 -5.69
C GLY A 46 7.07 8.03 -4.32
N ASP A 47 6.53 9.24 -4.13
CA ASP A 47 5.73 9.54 -2.95
C ASP A 47 4.40 8.81 -3.00
N PHE A 48 3.85 8.50 -1.82
CA PHE A 48 2.50 7.99 -1.66
C PHE A 48 1.66 9.11 -1.05
N VAL A 49 0.56 9.46 -1.70
CA VAL A 49 -0.29 10.58 -1.28
C VAL A 49 -1.64 10.08 -0.84
N LYS A 50 -2.16 10.67 0.25
CA LYS A 50 -3.55 10.53 0.66
C LYS A 50 -4.37 11.60 -0.03
N ILE A 51 -5.50 11.22 -0.61
CA ILE A 51 -6.53 12.10 -1.16
C ILE A 51 -7.77 11.99 -0.28
N THR A 52 -8.40 13.13 -0.02
CA THR A 52 -9.67 13.24 0.71
C THR A 52 -10.54 14.33 0.10
N GLY A 53 -11.87 14.17 0.16
CA GLY A 53 -12.82 15.19 -0.31
C GLY A 53 -13.09 15.14 -1.81
N LEU A 54 -12.71 14.06 -2.49
CA LEU A 54 -13.07 13.74 -3.87
C LEU A 54 -14.08 12.59 -3.99
N GLY A 55 -14.65 12.13 -2.87
CA GLY A 55 -15.69 11.10 -2.86
C GLY A 55 -15.14 9.71 -3.17
N SER A 56 -15.60 9.08 -4.24
CA SER A 56 -15.16 7.73 -4.61
C SER A 56 -13.67 7.65 -5.01
N LEU A 57 -13.05 8.79 -5.32
CA LEU A 57 -11.62 8.90 -5.60
C LEU A 57 -10.74 9.05 -4.34
N ASP A 58 -11.34 9.00 -3.14
CA ASP A 58 -10.60 9.11 -1.88
C ASP A 58 -9.79 7.84 -1.59
N GLY A 59 -8.51 8.02 -1.27
CA GLY A 59 -7.62 6.89 -1.10
C GLY A 59 -6.16 7.27 -0.97
N PHE A 60 -5.29 6.27 -1.08
CA PHE A 60 -3.86 6.46 -1.15
C PHE A 60 -3.34 6.00 -2.50
N TYR A 61 -2.52 6.83 -3.14
CA TYR A 61 -2.06 6.62 -4.51
C TYR A 61 -0.57 6.93 -4.65
N PRO A 62 0.20 6.08 -5.36
CA PRO A 62 1.62 6.34 -5.62
C PRO A 62 1.79 7.32 -6.79
N VAL A 63 2.69 8.29 -6.62
CA VAL A 63 2.98 9.32 -7.63
C VAL A 63 3.99 8.77 -8.63
N LYS A 64 3.57 8.66 -9.90
CA LYS A 64 4.39 8.21 -11.02
C LYS A 64 5.16 9.35 -11.66
N THR A 65 4.49 10.47 -11.96
CA THR A 65 5.14 11.65 -12.54
C THR A 65 4.65 12.93 -11.88
N VAL A 66 5.50 13.95 -11.94
CA VAL A 66 5.28 15.26 -11.33
C VAL A 66 5.53 16.33 -12.40
N ALA A 67 4.54 17.17 -12.65
CA ALA A 67 4.67 18.43 -13.36
C ALA A 67 4.57 19.60 -12.37
N THR A 68 4.60 20.86 -12.84
CA THR A 68 4.60 22.05 -11.95
C THR A 68 3.47 22.05 -10.94
N ASP A 69 2.24 21.76 -11.37
CA ASP A 69 1.04 21.76 -10.53
C ASP A 69 0.23 20.46 -10.64
N THR A 70 0.73 19.46 -11.37
CA THR A 70 -0.02 18.25 -11.69
C THR A 70 0.74 17.00 -11.25
N LEU A 71 0.03 16.11 -10.56
CA LEU A 71 0.52 14.79 -10.17
C LEU A 71 -0.20 13.73 -11.00
N THR A 72 0.57 12.80 -11.56
CA THR A 72 0.05 11.60 -12.23
C THR A 72 0.36 10.39 -11.39
N PHE A 73 -0.64 9.53 -11.18
CA PHE A 73 -0.49 8.32 -10.37
C PHE A 73 0.03 7.12 -11.18
N ALA A 74 0.32 6.01 -10.49
CA ALA A 74 0.73 4.76 -11.15
C ALA A 74 -0.34 4.27 -12.14
N ASP A 75 0.10 3.54 -13.16
CA ASP A 75 -0.77 3.03 -14.24
C ASP A 75 -1.85 2.07 -13.73
N GLU A 76 -1.57 1.38 -12.62
CA GLU A 76 -2.56 0.52 -11.96
C GLU A 76 -3.69 1.31 -11.31
N VAL A 77 -3.54 2.63 -11.08
CA VAL A 77 -4.61 3.48 -10.56
C VAL A 77 -5.64 3.74 -11.67
N ASP A 78 -6.75 3.03 -11.60
CA ASP A 78 -7.86 3.13 -12.54
C ASP A 78 -9.04 3.87 -11.93
N TRP A 79 -9.38 5.03 -12.50
CA TRP A 79 -10.54 5.84 -12.14
C TRP A 79 -11.60 5.88 -13.25
N THR A 80 -11.46 5.11 -14.32
CA THR A 80 -12.28 5.21 -15.53
C THR A 80 -13.77 4.94 -15.28
N GLY A 81 -14.09 4.08 -14.32
CA GLY A 81 -15.47 3.77 -13.89
C GLY A 81 -16.03 4.71 -12.80
N GLN A 82 -15.30 5.76 -12.41
CA GLN A 82 -15.68 6.65 -11.32
C GLN A 82 -16.19 7.99 -11.85
N ASP A 83 -17.19 8.55 -11.17
CA ASP A 83 -17.68 9.89 -11.47
C ASP A 83 -16.61 10.94 -11.20
N LYS A 84 -16.39 11.84 -12.16
CA LYS A 84 -15.49 12.98 -11.97
C LYS A 84 -16.16 14.01 -11.03
N PRO A 85 -15.55 14.35 -9.89
CA PRO A 85 -16.08 15.38 -9.01
C PRO A 85 -16.18 16.74 -9.70
N THR A 86 -17.25 17.47 -9.40
CA THR A 86 -17.48 18.85 -9.87
C THR A 86 -17.18 19.89 -8.78
N ASP A 87 -17.18 19.49 -7.51
CA ASP A 87 -16.83 20.34 -6.37
C ASP A 87 -15.50 19.88 -5.75
N PHE A 88 -14.59 20.84 -5.58
CA PHE A 88 -13.26 20.65 -5.01
C PHE A 88 -13.06 21.45 -3.70
N SER A 89 -14.12 22.07 -3.17
CA SER A 89 -14.07 22.96 -2.00
C SER A 89 -13.44 22.32 -0.75
N THR A 90 -13.62 21.01 -0.58
CA THR A 90 -13.05 20.23 0.53
C THR A 90 -11.93 19.28 0.09
N ALA A 91 -11.59 19.28 -1.21
CA ALA A 91 -10.64 18.35 -1.79
C ALA A 91 -9.21 18.70 -1.39
N LYS A 92 -8.51 17.73 -0.82
CA LYS A 92 -7.15 17.89 -0.31
C LYS A 92 -6.31 16.67 -0.61
N PHE A 93 -5.02 16.89 -0.75
CA PHE A 93 -4.05 15.81 -0.71
C PHE A 93 -2.95 16.09 0.34
N ALA A 94 -2.33 15.03 0.82
CA ALA A 94 -1.17 15.10 1.70
C ALA A 94 -0.18 13.95 1.42
N VAL A 95 1.11 14.25 1.42
CA VAL A 95 2.17 13.24 1.25
C VAL A 95 2.36 12.43 2.54
N VAL A 96 2.50 11.12 2.42
CA VAL A 96 2.78 10.21 3.54
C VAL A 96 4.19 10.44 4.08
N LYS A 97 4.31 10.52 5.40
CA LYS A 97 5.59 10.49 6.12
C LYS A 97 5.96 9.04 6.41
N TRP A 98 7.13 8.64 5.96
CA TRP A 98 7.65 7.29 6.17
C TRP A 98 8.49 7.18 7.45
N SER A 99 8.47 6.01 8.07
CA SER A 99 9.42 5.63 9.11
C SER A 99 10.85 5.48 8.56
N SER A 100 11.81 5.16 9.43
CA SER A 100 13.11 4.65 8.99
C SER A 100 12.99 3.24 8.43
N ASN A 101 13.95 2.81 7.60
CA ASN A 101 13.95 1.46 7.03
C ASN A 101 13.93 0.41 8.15
N PHE A 102 13.05 -0.58 8.03
CA PHE A 102 12.95 -1.67 9.00
C PHE A 102 14.03 -2.73 8.76
N CYS A 103 15.27 -2.43 9.17
CA CYS A 103 16.44 -3.29 8.91
C CYS A 103 16.47 -4.62 9.68
N ALA A 104 15.63 -4.79 10.71
CA ALA A 104 15.62 -6.01 11.52
C ALA A 104 14.84 -7.16 10.86
N ILE A 105 14.16 -6.90 9.73
CA ILE A 105 13.42 -7.90 8.97
C ILE A 105 14.38 -8.94 8.39
N LYS A 106 14.01 -10.20 8.62
CA LYS A 106 14.67 -11.39 8.08
C LYS A 106 13.89 -12.01 6.92
N ASN A 107 12.56 -11.86 6.93
CA ASN A 107 11.67 -12.46 5.95
C ASN A 107 10.43 -11.58 5.74
N ILE A 108 9.96 -11.50 4.50
CA ILE A 108 8.70 -10.87 4.12
C ILE A 108 7.94 -11.88 3.25
N GLU A 109 6.78 -12.30 3.72
CA GLU A 109 5.84 -13.15 2.98
C GLU A 109 4.64 -12.27 2.61
N GLY A 110 4.33 -12.18 1.31
CA GLY A 110 3.11 -11.56 0.83
C GLY A 110 2.16 -12.63 0.32
N ASP A 111 1.03 -12.80 0.97
CA ASP A 111 -0.04 -13.66 0.49
C ASP A 111 -0.76 -12.96 -0.66
N GLY A 112 -1.09 -13.74 -1.70
CA GLY A 112 -1.92 -13.27 -2.81
C GLY A 112 -3.32 -12.91 -2.35
N ASP A 113 -4.00 -12.10 -3.16
CA ASP A 113 -5.42 -11.84 -2.99
C ASP A 113 -6.21 -13.05 -3.55
N THR A 114 -7.36 -13.36 -2.95
CA THR A 114 -8.23 -14.47 -3.35
C THR A 114 -9.57 -13.95 -3.86
N LEU A 115 -10.25 -14.74 -4.68
CA LEU A 115 -11.63 -14.47 -5.08
C LEU A 115 -12.55 -15.43 -4.33
N SER A 116 -13.67 -14.95 -3.82
CA SER A 116 -14.74 -15.84 -3.40
C SER A 116 -15.40 -16.49 -4.62
N GLU A 117 -16.06 -17.62 -4.41
CA GLU A 117 -16.82 -18.31 -5.46
C GLU A 117 -18.32 -18.14 -5.18
N GLU A 118 -19.07 -17.70 -6.18
CA GLU A 118 -20.53 -17.61 -6.12
C GLU A 118 -21.13 -18.80 -6.87
N ASP A 119 -21.97 -19.57 -6.18
CA ASP A 119 -22.66 -20.71 -6.79
C ASP A 119 -23.82 -20.23 -7.67
N VAL A 120 -23.73 -20.52 -8.97
CA VAL A 120 -24.74 -20.19 -9.98
C VAL A 120 -25.40 -21.45 -10.56
N THR A 121 -25.24 -22.59 -9.89
CA THR A 121 -25.77 -23.88 -10.34
C THR A 121 -27.27 -23.79 -10.56
N THR A 122 -27.71 -24.14 -11.77
CA THR A 122 -29.11 -24.15 -12.16
C THR A 122 -29.68 -25.56 -12.19
N MET A 123 -31.01 -25.70 -12.28
CA MET A 123 -31.70 -26.99 -12.44
C MET A 123 -31.26 -27.74 -13.71
N CYS A 124 -30.72 -27.04 -14.71
CA CYS A 124 -30.25 -27.61 -15.96
C CYS A 124 -28.74 -27.87 -15.97
N SER A 125 -28.02 -27.48 -14.92
CA SER A 125 -26.57 -27.66 -14.85
C SER A 125 -26.25 -29.14 -14.59
N GLU A 126 -25.27 -29.67 -15.31
CA GLU A 126 -24.85 -31.09 -15.18
C GLU A 126 -23.89 -31.32 -13.99
N GLY A 127 -23.47 -30.23 -13.32
CA GLY A 127 -22.61 -30.23 -12.14
C GLY A 127 -22.61 -28.84 -11.48
N THR A 128 -21.78 -28.65 -10.45
CA THR A 128 -21.62 -27.35 -9.78
C THR A 128 -20.97 -26.35 -10.73
N GLU A 129 -21.62 -25.21 -10.94
CA GLU A 129 -21.11 -24.10 -11.74
C GLU A 129 -20.89 -22.89 -10.83
N THR A 130 -19.71 -22.28 -10.89
CA THR A 130 -19.33 -21.13 -10.05
C THR A 130 -18.90 -19.92 -10.88
N GLU A 131 -19.23 -18.72 -10.38
CA GLU A 131 -18.75 -17.43 -10.87
C GLU A 131 -17.79 -16.78 -9.88
N ALA A 132 -16.95 -15.87 -10.38
CA ALA A 132 -16.00 -15.14 -9.54
C ALA A 132 -16.74 -14.08 -8.70
N GLY A 133 -16.68 -14.23 -7.38
CA GLY A 133 -17.24 -13.29 -6.41
C GLY A 133 -16.30 -12.14 -6.04
N GLU A 134 -16.38 -11.69 -4.80
CA GLU A 134 -15.64 -10.56 -4.28
C GLU A 134 -14.14 -10.85 -4.08
N ILE A 135 -13.32 -9.79 -4.19
CA ILE A 135 -11.88 -9.85 -3.90
C ILE A 135 -11.66 -9.82 -2.39
N GLU A 136 -11.02 -10.87 -1.87
CA GLU A 136 -10.49 -10.91 -0.52
C GLU A 136 -8.99 -10.58 -0.53
N TYR A 137 -8.63 -9.41 -0.01
CA TYR A 137 -7.24 -8.99 -0.01
C TYR A 137 -6.37 -9.85 0.91
N GLY A 138 -5.16 -10.15 0.46
CA GLY A 138 -4.18 -10.96 1.18
C GLY A 138 -3.57 -10.26 2.40
N SER A 139 -2.44 -10.80 2.84
CA SER A 139 -1.72 -10.32 4.03
C SER A 139 -0.23 -10.20 3.75
N ILE A 140 0.46 -9.41 4.57
CA ILE A 140 1.93 -9.32 4.57
C ILE A 140 2.41 -9.74 5.94
N LYS A 141 3.23 -10.77 5.99
CA LYS A 141 3.82 -11.28 7.21
C LYS A 141 5.31 -10.95 7.24
N LEU A 142 5.72 -10.25 8.29
CA LEU A 142 7.11 -9.87 8.52
C LEU A 142 7.65 -10.69 9.68
N THR A 143 8.83 -11.30 9.50
CA THR A 143 9.60 -11.92 10.59
C THR A 143 10.88 -11.11 10.81
N PHE A 144 11.17 -10.75 12.06
CA PHE A 144 12.28 -9.86 12.42
C PHE A 144 12.86 -10.19 13.79
N PHE A 145 14.06 -9.68 14.09
CA PHE A 145 14.64 -9.78 15.44
C PHE A 145 13.88 -8.90 16.43
N TYR A 146 13.49 -9.48 17.57
CA TYR A 146 12.73 -8.77 18.60
C TYR A 146 13.63 -7.75 19.33
N ALA A 147 13.22 -6.49 19.25
CA ALA A 147 13.90 -5.33 19.84
C ALA A 147 12.84 -4.25 20.14
N PRO A 148 12.02 -4.43 21.20
CA PRO A 148 10.82 -3.63 21.45
C PRO A 148 11.11 -2.16 21.79
N ALA A 149 12.33 -1.84 22.21
CA ALA A 149 12.78 -0.47 22.47
C ALA A 149 13.00 0.35 21.19
N THR A 150 13.02 -0.28 20.01
CA THR A 150 13.16 0.44 18.75
C THR A 150 11.87 1.21 18.41
N ALA A 151 12.02 2.39 17.80
CA ALA A 151 10.89 3.23 17.41
C ALA A 151 9.92 2.46 16.49
N MET A 152 10.43 1.68 15.54
CA MET A 152 9.62 0.87 14.62
C MET A 152 8.75 -0.17 15.35
N GLN A 153 9.33 -0.98 16.23
CA GLN A 153 8.57 -2.03 16.92
C GLN A 153 7.59 -1.46 17.95
N SER A 154 7.97 -0.35 18.60
CA SER A 154 7.05 0.40 19.46
C SER A 154 5.87 0.96 18.65
N ASP A 155 6.12 1.49 17.46
CA ASP A 155 5.09 2.03 16.57
C ASP A 155 4.13 0.96 16.05
N LEU A 156 4.64 -0.21 15.62
CA LEU A 156 3.81 -1.36 15.27
C LEU A 156 2.88 -1.75 16.43
N ARG A 157 3.40 -1.80 17.66
CA ARG A 157 2.58 -2.10 18.83
C ARG A 157 1.50 -1.04 19.05
N LYS A 158 1.82 0.25 18.92
CA LYS A 158 0.85 1.34 19.05
C LYS A 158 -0.25 1.24 18.00
N LYS A 159 0.11 1.02 16.73
CA LYS A 159 -0.82 0.89 15.61
C LYS A 159 -1.80 -0.27 15.79
N PHE A 160 -1.33 -1.39 16.34
CA PHE A 160 -2.19 -2.52 16.69
C PHE A 160 -3.26 -2.13 17.72
N PHE A 161 -2.86 -1.54 18.85
CA PHE A 161 -3.82 -1.16 19.90
C PHE A 161 -4.75 -0.01 19.49
N ALA A 162 -4.27 0.89 18.61
CA ALA A 162 -5.08 1.95 18.03
C ALA A 162 -6.02 1.45 16.92
N LYS A 163 -5.88 0.20 16.46
CA LYS A 163 -6.60 -0.36 15.31
C LYS A 163 -6.45 0.53 14.07
N GLU A 164 -5.26 1.12 13.91
CA GLU A 164 -4.99 2.09 12.86
C GLU A 164 -4.75 1.39 11.52
N THR A 165 -5.42 1.84 10.47
CA THR A 165 -5.03 1.55 9.10
C THR A 165 -3.95 2.54 8.67
N PHE A 166 -2.80 2.03 8.23
CA PHE A 166 -1.64 2.83 7.84
C PHE A 166 -1.10 2.41 6.46
N PRO A 167 -0.42 3.32 5.75
CA PRO A 167 0.26 2.98 4.51
C PRO A 167 1.58 2.24 4.78
N TRP A 168 1.97 1.34 3.89
CA TRP A 168 3.27 0.67 3.90
C TRP A 168 3.92 0.77 2.52
N MET A 169 5.25 0.67 2.48
CA MET A 169 6.02 0.71 1.24
C MET A 169 7.16 -0.31 1.30
N MET A 170 7.33 -1.06 0.22
CA MET A 170 8.46 -1.96 0.00
C MET A 170 9.21 -1.55 -1.27
N VAL A 171 10.50 -1.23 -1.15
CA VAL A 171 11.34 -0.84 -2.28
C VAL A 171 12.16 -2.05 -2.74
N LEU A 172 11.88 -2.52 -3.96
CA LEU A 172 12.55 -3.67 -4.54
C LEU A 172 13.93 -3.32 -5.10
N LYS A 173 14.83 -4.30 -5.09
CA LYS A 173 16.17 -4.16 -5.66
C LYS A 173 16.14 -4.26 -7.19
N ASN A 174 17.31 -4.06 -7.81
CA ASN A 174 17.51 -4.21 -9.26
C ASN A 174 16.57 -3.36 -10.13
N LYS A 175 16.19 -2.17 -9.64
CA LYS A 175 15.30 -1.24 -10.36
C LYS A 175 13.99 -1.94 -10.77
N GLN A 176 13.42 -2.71 -9.84
CA GLN A 176 12.14 -3.40 -10.02
C GLN A 176 10.97 -2.59 -9.45
N GLY A 177 11.18 -1.31 -9.11
CA GLY A 177 10.15 -0.46 -8.57
C GLY A 177 9.92 -0.61 -7.06
N SER A 178 8.74 -0.15 -6.64
CA SER A 178 8.28 -0.16 -5.26
C SER A 178 6.83 -0.63 -5.20
N LEU A 179 6.49 -1.36 -4.15
CA LEU A 179 5.13 -1.75 -3.82
C LEU A 179 4.59 -0.85 -2.71
N TYR A 180 3.37 -0.36 -2.88
CA TYR A 180 2.68 0.51 -1.94
C TYR A 180 1.34 -0.07 -1.60
N GLY A 181 0.95 -0.01 -0.33
CA GLY A 181 -0.40 -0.39 0.04
C GLY A 181 -0.82 0.21 1.36
N THR A 182 -2.00 -0.19 1.79
CA THR A 182 -2.54 0.17 3.11
C THR A 182 -3.01 -1.08 3.82
N GLY A 183 -2.89 -1.09 5.14
CA GLY A 183 -3.28 -2.23 5.93
C GLY A 183 -3.37 -1.89 7.41
N PHE A 184 -3.81 -2.85 8.20
CA PHE A 184 -3.78 -2.79 9.65
C PHE A 184 -3.09 -4.04 10.21
N ILE A 185 -2.58 -3.95 11.42
CA ILE A 185 -1.93 -5.10 12.07
C ILE A 185 -3.03 -6.05 12.54
N GLN A 186 -3.06 -7.25 11.96
CA GLN A 186 -3.99 -8.32 12.33
C GLN A 186 -3.46 -9.11 13.52
N THR A 187 -2.16 -9.40 13.52
CA THR A 187 -1.49 -10.12 14.61
C THR A 187 -0.37 -9.24 15.13
N SER A 188 -0.46 -8.87 16.41
CA SER A 188 0.52 -8.03 17.08
C SER A 188 1.91 -8.71 17.14
N PRO A 189 3.00 -7.93 17.36
CA PRO A 189 4.34 -8.49 17.48
C PRO A 189 4.39 -9.59 18.56
N ASN A 190 4.60 -10.84 18.12
CA ASN A 190 4.79 -11.98 19.02
C ASN A 190 6.27 -12.12 19.39
N TRP A 191 6.64 -13.09 20.23
CA TRP A 191 8.04 -13.37 20.53
C TRP A 191 8.30 -14.87 20.68
N SER A 192 9.42 -15.32 20.11
CA SER A 192 9.95 -16.68 20.29
C SER A 192 11.47 -16.60 20.47
N GLY A 193 12.03 -17.56 21.18
CA GLY A 193 13.47 -17.63 21.41
C GLY A 193 13.88 -18.99 21.96
N GLU A 194 15.13 -19.35 21.75
CA GLU A 194 15.71 -20.63 22.17
C GLU A 194 17.09 -20.41 22.81
N VAL A 195 17.56 -21.40 23.57
CA VAL A 195 18.89 -21.35 24.22
C VAL A 195 19.98 -21.26 23.15
N LYS A 196 20.87 -20.27 23.26
CA LYS A 196 21.90 -19.89 22.25
C LYS A 196 21.36 -19.25 20.96
N GLY A 197 20.05 -19.02 20.86
CA GLY A 197 19.42 -18.25 19.78
C GLY A 197 19.30 -16.76 20.11
N LYS A 198 18.64 -16.02 19.21
CA LYS A 198 18.18 -14.63 19.42
C LYS A 198 16.66 -14.62 19.49
N PHE A 199 16.07 -13.63 20.17
CA PHE A 199 14.62 -13.47 20.13
C PHE A 199 14.17 -13.02 18.74
N GLU A 200 13.13 -13.68 18.23
CA GLU A 200 12.47 -13.39 16.97
C GLU A 200 11.02 -13.00 17.23
N SER A 201 10.46 -12.26 16.29
CA SER A 201 9.11 -11.74 16.34
C SER A 201 8.51 -11.75 14.94
N GLY A 202 7.21 -11.91 14.88
CA GLY A 202 6.41 -11.83 13.67
C GLY A 202 5.25 -10.86 13.84
N VAL A 203 4.91 -10.17 12.76
CA VAL A 203 3.70 -9.34 12.65
C VAL A 203 3.01 -9.66 11.32
N THR A 204 1.67 -9.67 11.33
CA THR A 204 0.87 -9.81 10.11
C THR A 204 0.09 -8.53 9.87
N ILE A 205 0.24 -7.96 8.68
CA ILE A 205 -0.48 -6.79 8.18
C ILE A 205 -1.54 -7.30 7.20
N LYS A 206 -2.83 -7.18 7.54
CA LYS A 206 -3.91 -7.47 6.59
C LYS A 206 -4.07 -6.27 5.68
N LYS A 207 -4.03 -6.50 4.36
CA LYS A 207 -4.26 -5.43 3.38
C LYS A 207 -5.70 -4.92 3.50
N SER A 208 -5.87 -3.60 3.51
CA SER A 208 -7.20 -2.96 3.58
C SER A 208 -7.77 -2.64 2.21
N LYS A 209 -6.89 -2.46 1.23
CA LYS A 209 -7.18 -2.20 -0.18
C LYS A 209 -6.11 -2.86 -1.03
N ARG A 210 -6.34 -2.92 -2.34
CA ARG A 210 -5.34 -3.33 -3.33
C ARG A 210 -4.03 -2.56 -3.14
N ASP A 211 -2.91 -3.26 -3.24
CA ASP A 211 -1.60 -2.64 -3.36
C ASP A 211 -1.32 -2.16 -4.79
N TYR A 212 -0.28 -1.36 -4.94
CA TYR A 212 0.12 -0.76 -6.20
C TYR A 212 1.60 -1.00 -6.44
N HIS A 213 1.94 -1.48 -7.63
CA HIS A 213 3.30 -1.54 -8.13
C HIS A 213 3.63 -0.28 -8.92
N LEU A 214 4.63 0.45 -8.46
CA LEU A 214 5.22 1.56 -9.20
C LEU A 214 6.58 1.13 -9.76
N PRO A 215 6.67 0.77 -11.05
CA PRO A 215 7.95 0.42 -11.66
C PRO A 215 8.87 1.64 -11.67
N THR A 216 10.17 1.44 -11.48
CA THR A 216 11.13 2.49 -11.85
C THR A 216 11.09 2.62 -13.36
N THR A 217 10.75 3.79 -13.88
CA THR A 217 10.84 4.12 -15.31
C THR A 217 12.16 3.60 -15.87
N ALA A 218 12.07 2.76 -16.90
CA ALA A 218 13.22 2.31 -17.67
C ALA A 218 13.88 3.50 -18.40
#